data_AF-A0A5D4MIZ6-F1
#
_entry.id   AF-A0A5D4MIZ6-F1
#
_cell.length_a   1.000
_cell.length_b   1.000
_cell.length_c   1.000
_cell.angle_alpha   90.00
_cell.angle_beta   90.00
_cell.angle_gamma   90.00
#
_symmetry.space_group_name_H-M   'P 1'
#
loop_
_entity.id
_entity.type
_entity.pdbx_description
1 polymer ?
#
loop_
_entity_poly.entity_id
_entity_poly.type
_entity_poly.pdbx_seq_one_letter_code
_entity_poly.pdbx_strand_id
1 'polypeptide(L)'
;MENKDLIALIAALLAFAASLISIGTSFYRTGKSIKASKESTEASNNVSLQLGNLTAETQGKQRFIETISMQRVQWINSVRDNFSHLSKITYTMADIRERKEPIPDTLKNELYYYVNHLELFLNPTEDITKVFIELKDKVSHYLLSDTAYSSSLYEELMHNLHYVEQVILKAEWKRLKIETLEGTEVRKMKKIHRKTARKIDEERYDLLLKNYYERQE
;
A
#
# COMPACT_ATOMS: atom_id res chain seq x y z
N MET A 1 -86.86 39.24 -25.55
CA MET A 1 -85.49 38.71 -25.63
C MET A 1 -85.28 38.19 -27.04
N GLU A 2 -84.44 38.86 -27.83
CA GLU A 2 -84.03 38.36 -29.14
C GLU A 2 -83.18 37.10 -28.96
N ASN A 3 -83.23 36.19 -29.94
CA ASN A 3 -82.50 34.92 -29.95
C ASN A 3 -80.98 35.09 -29.74
N LYS A 4 -80.44 36.29 -30.00
CA LYS A 4 -79.04 36.66 -29.81
C LYS A 4 -78.62 36.82 -28.34
N ASP A 5 -79.51 37.32 -27.48
CA ASP A 5 -79.22 37.53 -26.05
C ASP A 5 -79.12 36.20 -25.29
N LEU A 6 -79.96 35.23 -25.67
CA LEU A 6 -79.94 33.88 -25.10
C LEU A 6 -78.65 33.12 -25.47
N ILE A 7 -78.20 33.27 -26.72
CA ILE A 7 -76.95 32.67 -27.20
C ILE A 7 -75.74 33.31 -26.48
N ALA A 8 -75.75 34.62 -26.27
CA ALA A 8 -74.70 35.32 -25.53
C ALA A 8 -74.64 34.88 -24.05
N LEU A 9 -75.79 34.69 -23.40
CA LEU A 9 -75.87 34.20 -22.02
C LEU A 9 -75.33 32.76 -21.89
N ILE A 10 -75.69 31.86 -22.81
CA ILE A 10 -75.19 30.48 -22.82
C ILE A 10 -73.67 30.44 -23.09
N ALA A 11 -73.17 31.25 -24.02
CA ALA A 11 -71.74 31.36 -24.30
C ALA A 11 -70.95 31.89 -23.08
N ALA A 12 -71.50 32.87 -22.35
CA ALA A 12 -70.90 33.40 -21.13
C ALA A 12 -70.85 32.35 -20.00
N LEU A 13 -71.92 31.56 -19.82
CA LEU A 13 -71.97 30.48 -18.83
C LEU A 13 -70.97 29.36 -19.17
N LEU A 14 -70.83 28.98 -20.44
CA LEU A 14 -69.85 27.99 -20.89
C LEU A 14 -68.41 28.48 -20.71
N ALA A 15 -68.13 29.75 -21.03
CA ALA A 15 -66.82 30.37 -20.81
C ALA A 15 -66.45 30.43 -19.32
N PHE A 16 -67.43 30.72 -18.45
CA PHE A 16 -67.25 30.72 -17.00
C PHE A 16 -67.03 29.31 -16.44
N ALA A 17 -67.77 28.30 -16.93
CA ALA A 17 -67.53 26.91 -16.54
C ALA A 17 -66.14 26.41 -16.98
N ALA A 18 -65.72 26.76 -18.20
CA ALA A 18 -64.39 26.43 -18.73
C ALA A 18 -63.27 27.11 -17.92
N SER A 19 -63.46 28.35 -17.46
CA SER A 19 -62.48 29.06 -16.63
C SER A 19 -62.35 28.44 -15.24
N LEU A 20 -63.44 28.01 -14.61
CA LEU A 20 -63.40 27.30 -13.33
C LEU A 20 -62.69 25.94 -13.42
N ILE A 21 -62.91 25.19 -14.50
CA ILE A 21 -62.21 23.91 -14.75
C ILE A 21 -60.71 24.16 -15.01
N SER A 22 -60.36 25.20 -15.76
CA SER A 22 -58.97 25.63 -16.00
C SER A 22 -58.25 26.00 -14.70
N ILE A 23 -58.90 26.76 -13.81
CA ILE A 23 -58.38 27.14 -12.51
C ILE A 23 -58.20 25.90 -11.61
N GLY A 24 -59.19 25.02 -11.53
CA GLY A 24 -59.12 23.78 -10.74
C GLY A 24 -58.02 22.83 -11.20
N THR A 25 -57.86 22.65 -12.53
CA THR A 25 -56.79 21.82 -13.10
C THR A 25 -55.40 22.43 -12.87
N SER A 26 -55.29 23.76 -12.87
CA SER A 26 -54.06 24.48 -12.55
C SER A 26 -53.67 24.29 -11.08
N PHE A 27 -54.61 24.42 -10.14
CA PHE A 27 -54.34 24.16 -8.71
C PHE A 27 -53.95 22.70 -8.45
N TYR A 28 -54.62 21.74 -9.10
CA TYR A 28 -54.28 20.32 -8.99
C TYR A 28 -52.86 20.01 -9.51
N ARG A 29 -52.49 20.56 -10.68
CA ARG A 29 -51.14 20.42 -11.25
C ARG A 29 -50.08 21.06 -10.36
N THR A 30 -50.34 22.25 -9.83
CA THR A 30 -49.43 22.94 -8.91
C THR A 30 -49.25 22.16 -7.61
N GLY A 31 -50.32 21.60 -7.05
CA GLY A 31 -50.24 20.72 -5.87
C GLY A 31 -49.40 19.46 -6.11
N LYS A 32 -49.60 18.79 -7.26
CA LYS A 32 -48.79 17.62 -7.64
C LYS A 32 -47.32 17.98 -7.86
N SER A 33 -47.04 19.13 -8.47
CA SER A 33 -45.69 19.66 -8.69
C SER A 33 -44.99 19.99 -7.37
N ILE A 34 -45.68 20.64 -6.41
CA ILE A 34 -45.13 20.92 -5.08
C ILE A 34 -44.81 19.63 -4.34
N LYS A 35 -45.68 18.61 -4.41
CA LYS A 35 -45.43 17.32 -3.79
C LYS A 35 -44.21 16.61 -4.39
N ALA A 36 -44.13 16.54 -5.72
CA ALA A 36 -42.98 15.96 -6.41
C ALA A 36 -41.67 16.73 -6.12
N SER A 37 -41.74 18.06 -6.01
CA SER A 37 -40.61 18.92 -5.64
C SER A 37 -40.12 18.65 -4.21
N LYS A 38 -41.05 18.48 -3.25
CA LYS A 38 -40.71 18.10 -1.86
C LYS A 38 -40.05 16.71 -1.80
N GLU A 39 -40.65 15.71 -2.43
CA GLU A 39 -40.10 14.35 -2.47
C GLU A 39 -38.70 14.34 -3.12
N SER A 40 -38.51 15.10 -4.20
CA SER A 40 -37.20 15.26 -4.86
C SER A 40 -36.18 15.97 -3.96
N THR A 41 -36.61 16.97 -3.18
CA THR A 41 -35.72 17.70 -2.26
C THR A 41 -35.29 16.81 -1.10
N GLU A 42 -36.21 16.03 -0.53
CA GLU A 42 -35.92 15.06 0.54
C GLU A 42 -34.97 13.96 0.06
N ALA A 43 -35.22 13.41 -1.14
CA ALA A 43 -34.32 12.44 -1.75
C ALA A 43 -32.92 13.02 -1.99
N SER A 44 -32.82 14.25 -2.50
CA SER A 44 -31.55 14.95 -2.73
C SER A 44 -30.79 15.22 -1.42
N ASN A 45 -31.49 15.61 -0.35
CA ASN A 45 -30.91 15.80 0.97
C ASN A 45 -30.37 14.49 1.55
N ASN A 46 -31.10 13.39 1.41
CA ASN A 46 -30.63 12.07 1.86
C ASN A 46 -29.37 11.64 1.09
N VAL A 47 -29.35 11.79 -0.24
CA VAL A 47 -28.16 11.53 -1.05
C VAL A 47 -26.98 12.39 -0.59
N SER A 48 -27.21 13.69 -0.34
CA SER A 48 -26.16 14.61 0.13
C SER A 48 -25.60 14.21 1.50
N LEU A 49 -26.46 13.76 2.43
CA LEU A 49 -26.05 13.26 3.74
C LEU A 49 -25.23 11.96 3.62
N GLN A 50 -25.70 11.01 2.80
CA GLN A 50 -24.96 9.76 2.54
C GLN A 50 -23.60 10.04 1.90
N LEU A 51 -23.54 10.97 0.94
CA LEU A 51 -22.31 11.38 0.28
C LEU A 51 -21.35 12.06 1.26
N GLY A 52 -21.86 12.91 2.15
CA GLY A 52 -21.08 13.54 3.22
C GLY A 52 -20.46 12.51 4.17
N ASN A 53 -21.24 11.53 4.61
CA ASN A 53 -20.76 10.46 5.50
C ASN A 53 -19.71 9.57 4.81
N LEU A 54 -19.96 9.14 3.57
CA LEU A 54 -19.00 8.36 2.77
C LEU A 54 -17.69 9.13 2.54
N THR A 55 -17.79 10.44 2.28
CA THR A 55 -16.62 11.31 2.08
C THR A 55 -15.80 11.42 3.36
N ALA A 56 -16.44 11.64 4.51
CA ALA A 56 -15.74 11.72 5.80
C ALA A 56 -15.02 10.41 6.16
N GLU A 57 -15.68 9.27 5.95
CA GLU A 57 -15.07 7.95 6.18
C GLU A 57 -13.90 7.69 5.23
N THR A 58 -14.06 8.02 3.95
CA THR A 58 -13.01 7.87 2.93
C THR A 58 -11.82 8.77 3.22
N GLN A 59 -12.04 10.01 3.65
CA GLN A 59 -10.96 10.93 4.06
C GLN A 59 -10.17 10.41 5.26
N GLY A 60 -10.84 9.85 6.27
CA GLY A 60 -10.18 9.24 7.42
C GLY A 60 -9.28 8.06 7.02
N LYS A 61 -9.81 7.14 6.19
CA LYS A 61 -9.05 6.01 5.64
C LYS A 61 -7.85 6.48 4.80
N GLN A 62 -8.03 7.50 3.97
CA GLN A 62 -6.97 8.07 3.14
C GLN A 62 -5.82 8.63 3.99
N ARG A 63 -6.12 9.45 5.00
CA ARG A 63 -5.11 10.01 5.92
C ARG A 63 -4.35 8.93 6.68
N PHE A 64 -5.05 7.87 7.10
CA PHE A 64 -4.43 6.72 7.74
C PHE A 64 -3.42 6.04 6.81
N ILE A 65 -3.83 5.73 5.57
CA ILE A 65 -2.94 5.10 4.56
C ILE A 65 -1.75 6.01 4.24
N GLU A 66 -1.95 7.32 4.10
CA GLU A 66 -0.87 8.29 3.86
C GLU A 66 0.15 8.30 5.01
N THR A 67 -0.33 8.31 6.25
CA THR A 67 0.53 8.28 7.44
C THR A 67 1.36 7.01 7.50
N ILE A 68 0.72 5.84 7.31
CA ILE A 68 1.42 4.55 7.28
C ILE A 68 2.41 4.48 6.13
N SER A 69 2.04 5.00 4.96
CA SER A 69 2.90 5.06 3.78
C SER A 69 4.17 5.86 4.06
N MET A 70 4.04 7.03 4.68
CA MET A 70 5.17 7.87 5.08
C MET A 70 6.10 7.16 6.08
N GLN A 71 5.54 6.54 7.12
CA GLN A 71 6.32 5.78 8.09
C GLN A 71 7.06 4.61 7.43
N ARG A 72 6.43 3.92 6.48
CA ARG A 72 7.08 2.83 5.73
C ARG A 72 8.20 3.32 4.82
N VAL A 73 8.04 4.47 4.16
CA VAL A 73 9.12 5.08 3.36
C VAL A 73 10.35 5.35 4.25
N GLN A 74 10.12 5.91 5.43
CA GLN A 74 11.19 6.15 6.42
C GLN A 74 11.84 4.82 6.83
N TRP A 75 11.05 3.82 7.18
CA TRP A 75 11.56 2.48 7.53
C TRP A 75 12.38 1.85 6.39
N ILE A 76 11.92 1.88 5.14
CA ILE A 76 12.65 1.34 3.98
C ILE A 76 14.01 2.04 3.82
N ASN A 77 14.06 3.37 3.99
CA ASN A 77 15.32 4.11 3.89
C ASN A 77 16.25 3.74 5.05
N SER A 78 15.75 3.66 6.29
CA SER A 78 16.54 3.21 7.43
C SER A 78 17.10 1.80 7.21
N VAL A 79 16.31 0.85 6.70
CA VAL A 79 16.79 -0.51 6.39
C VAL A 79 17.88 -0.47 5.31
N ARG A 80 17.70 0.33 4.25
CA ARG A 80 18.72 0.49 3.20
C ARG A 80 20.03 1.03 3.75
N ASP A 81 19.96 2.06 4.60
CA ASP A 81 21.16 2.67 5.19
C ASP A 81 21.88 1.67 6.10
N ASN A 82 21.14 0.88 6.89
CA ASN A 82 21.71 -0.18 7.72
C ASN A 82 22.34 -1.32 6.90
N PHE A 83 21.73 -1.75 5.78
CA PHE A 83 22.36 -2.71 4.86
C PHE A 83 23.65 -2.16 4.25
N SER A 84 23.66 -0.86 3.87
CA SER A 84 24.86 -0.20 3.37
C SER A 84 25.97 -0.14 4.43
N HIS A 85 25.62 0.13 5.69
CA HIS A 85 26.58 0.13 6.80
C HIS A 85 27.13 -1.27 7.08
N LEU A 86 26.28 -2.29 7.13
CA LEU A 86 26.70 -3.69 7.26
C LEU A 86 27.65 -4.10 6.14
N SER A 87 27.34 -3.74 4.89
CA SER A 87 28.20 -3.98 3.73
C SER A 87 29.56 -3.30 3.87
N LYS A 88 29.61 -2.05 4.34
CA LYS A 88 30.86 -1.34 4.59
C LYS A 88 31.72 -2.02 5.66
N ILE A 89 31.10 -2.43 6.77
CA ILE A 89 31.78 -3.10 7.89
C ILE A 89 32.37 -4.42 7.42
N THR A 90 31.56 -5.26 6.78
CA THR A 90 32.00 -6.57 6.28
C THR A 90 33.10 -6.44 5.24
N TYR A 91 33.03 -5.45 4.34
CA TYR A 91 34.09 -5.17 3.36
C TYR A 91 35.39 -4.73 4.04
N THR A 92 35.30 -3.87 5.05
CA THR A 92 36.47 -3.41 5.81
C THR A 92 37.13 -4.58 6.55
N MET A 93 36.33 -5.48 7.15
CA MET A 93 36.83 -6.69 7.79
C MET A 93 37.49 -7.64 6.77
N ALA A 94 36.91 -7.77 5.58
CA ALA A 94 37.45 -8.60 4.50
C ALA A 94 38.84 -8.10 4.04
N ASP A 95 38.99 -6.79 3.84
CA ASP A 95 40.27 -6.14 3.52
C ASP A 95 41.34 -6.36 4.61
N ILE A 96 40.97 -6.22 5.88
CA ILE A 96 41.86 -6.52 7.02
C ILE A 96 42.29 -8.00 7.02
N ARG A 97 41.35 -8.91 6.75
CA ARG A 97 41.61 -10.36 6.69
C ARG A 97 42.54 -10.71 5.53
N GLU A 98 42.38 -10.06 4.39
CA GLU A 98 43.27 -10.21 3.24
C GLU A 98 44.70 -9.75 3.57
N ARG A 99 44.84 -8.65 4.30
CA ARG A 99 46.14 -8.19 4.84
C ARG A 99 46.69 -9.05 5.99
N LYS A 100 45.92 -10.05 6.46
CA LYS A 100 46.25 -10.90 7.62
C LYS A 100 46.48 -10.11 8.91
N GLU A 101 45.78 -9.00 9.04
CA GLU A 101 45.82 -8.15 10.23
C GLU A 101 44.75 -8.58 11.24
N PRO A 102 44.97 -8.33 12.55
CA PRO A 102 43.95 -8.60 13.55
C PRO A 102 42.77 -7.63 13.37
N ILE A 103 41.55 -8.17 13.30
CA ILE A 103 40.34 -7.34 13.24
C ILE A 103 40.17 -6.58 14.56
N PRO A 104 40.07 -5.23 14.53
CA PRO A 104 39.83 -4.43 15.73
C PRO A 104 38.51 -4.80 16.41
N ASP A 105 38.50 -4.85 17.74
CA ASP A 105 37.29 -5.16 18.50
C ASP A 105 36.17 -4.13 18.31
N THR A 106 36.53 -2.87 18.02
CA THR A 106 35.55 -1.82 17.66
C THR A 106 34.74 -2.22 16.43
N LEU A 107 35.39 -2.76 15.40
CA LEU A 107 34.74 -3.18 14.16
C LEU A 107 33.88 -4.45 14.36
N LYS A 108 34.31 -5.37 15.24
CA LYS A 108 33.48 -6.53 15.64
C LYS A 108 32.22 -6.07 16.37
N ASN A 109 32.35 -5.11 17.28
CA ASN A 109 31.21 -4.55 18.03
C ASN A 109 30.24 -3.82 17.10
N GLU A 110 30.75 -3.06 16.12
CA GLU A 110 29.92 -2.46 15.07
C GLU A 110 29.18 -3.51 14.24
N LEU A 111 29.86 -4.60 13.84
CA LEU A 111 29.21 -5.70 13.14
C LEU A 111 28.05 -6.26 13.96
N TYR A 112 28.27 -6.58 15.24
CA TYR A 112 27.21 -7.10 16.11
C TYR A 112 26.07 -6.10 16.28
N TYR A 113 26.37 -4.81 16.42
CA TYR A 113 25.35 -3.77 16.51
C TYR A 113 24.44 -3.77 15.28
N TYR A 114 25.01 -3.67 14.07
CA TYR A 114 24.21 -3.58 12.85
C TYR A 114 23.49 -4.89 12.51
N VAL A 115 24.09 -6.04 12.80
CA VAL A 115 23.45 -7.35 12.65
C VAL A 115 22.18 -7.43 13.51
N ASN A 116 22.29 -7.12 14.80
CA ASN A 116 21.15 -7.15 15.71
C ASN A 116 20.12 -6.07 15.36
N HIS A 117 20.58 -4.89 14.95
CA HIS A 117 19.70 -3.78 14.60
C HIS A 117 18.84 -4.09 13.37
N LEU A 118 19.41 -4.75 12.35
CA LEU A 118 18.67 -5.20 11.18
C LEU A 118 17.65 -6.28 11.51
N GLU A 119 17.96 -7.22 12.40
CA GLU A 119 16.96 -8.21 12.86
C GLU A 119 15.75 -7.56 13.53
N LEU A 120 15.95 -6.47 14.28
CA LEU A 120 14.86 -5.72 14.91
C LEU A 120 14.03 -4.93 13.90
N PHE A 121 14.61 -4.52 12.77
CA PHE A 121 13.87 -3.82 11.72
C PHE A 121 13.05 -4.74 10.83
N LEU A 122 13.52 -5.97 10.60
CA LEU A 122 12.91 -6.91 9.68
C LEU A 122 11.85 -7.77 10.37
N ASN A 123 10.88 -8.26 9.59
CA ASN A 123 9.85 -9.15 10.13
C ASN A 123 10.37 -10.60 10.20
N PRO A 124 10.61 -11.17 11.40
CA PRO A 124 11.20 -12.50 11.54
C PRO A 124 10.27 -13.64 11.07
N THR A 125 8.97 -13.37 10.92
CA THR A 125 8.02 -14.38 10.44
C THR A 125 8.11 -14.62 8.94
N GLU A 126 8.71 -13.68 8.19
CA GLU A 126 8.83 -13.77 6.74
C GLU A 126 9.99 -14.67 6.34
N ASP A 127 9.74 -15.54 5.36
CA ASP A 127 10.74 -16.49 4.88
C ASP A 127 12.00 -15.80 4.32
N ILE A 128 11.85 -14.64 3.69
CA ILE A 128 12.98 -13.88 3.15
C ILE A 128 13.90 -13.37 4.28
N THR A 129 13.34 -13.00 5.43
CA THR A 129 14.09 -12.55 6.61
C THR A 129 14.87 -13.69 7.22
N LYS A 130 14.30 -14.91 7.27
CA LYS A 130 15.04 -16.10 7.75
C LYS A 130 16.28 -16.37 6.89
N VAL A 131 16.13 -16.29 5.57
CA VAL A 131 17.26 -16.47 4.64
C VAL A 131 18.29 -15.35 4.77
N PHE A 132 17.85 -14.11 4.97
CA PHE A 132 18.75 -13.00 5.30
C PHE A 132 19.56 -13.30 6.57
N ILE A 133 18.90 -13.75 7.65
CA ILE A 133 19.55 -14.09 8.91
C ILE A 133 20.62 -15.18 8.72
N GLU A 134 20.28 -16.25 8.01
CA GLU A 134 21.23 -17.33 7.74
C GLU A 134 22.45 -16.86 6.92
N LEU A 135 22.24 -15.98 5.92
CA LEU A 135 23.33 -15.47 5.09
C LEU A 135 24.22 -14.48 5.85
N LYS A 136 23.64 -13.56 6.62
CA LYS A 136 24.45 -12.63 7.43
C LYS A 136 25.25 -13.38 8.49
N ASP A 137 24.73 -14.46 9.05
CA ASP A 137 25.42 -15.26 10.07
C ASP A 137 26.59 -16.01 9.44
N LYS A 138 26.40 -16.55 8.23
CA LYS A 138 27.50 -17.14 7.45
C LYS A 138 28.60 -16.13 7.16
N VAL A 139 28.25 -14.93 6.70
CA VAL A 139 29.23 -13.84 6.45
C VAL A 139 29.97 -13.47 7.74
N SER A 140 29.22 -13.25 8.82
CA SER A 140 29.79 -12.84 10.11
C SER A 140 30.72 -13.91 10.67
N HIS A 141 30.28 -15.17 10.68
CA HIS A 141 31.09 -16.30 11.13
C HIS A 141 32.35 -16.46 10.28
N TYR A 142 32.24 -16.37 8.96
CA TYR A 142 33.37 -16.48 8.06
C TYR A 142 34.43 -15.41 8.33
N LEU A 143 34.02 -14.15 8.50
CA LEU A 143 34.92 -13.03 8.77
C LEU A 143 35.54 -13.07 10.17
N LEU A 144 34.81 -13.59 11.17
CA LEU A 144 35.27 -13.65 12.56
C LEU A 144 36.04 -14.94 12.91
N SER A 145 35.97 -15.96 12.06
CA SER A 145 36.63 -17.24 12.30
C SER A 145 38.13 -17.20 12.02
N ASP A 146 38.88 -18.12 12.63
CA ASP A 146 40.31 -18.33 12.37
C ASP A 146 40.60 -19.10 11.07
N THR A 147 39.58 -19.34 10.24
CA THR A 147 39.74 -20.03 8.95
C THR A 147 40.60 -19.23 7.98
N ALA A 148 41.19 -19.87 6.97
CA ALA A 148 41.94 -19.15 5.94
C ALA A 148 41.00 -18.25 5.11
N TYR A 149 41.38 -16.99 4.93
CA TYR A 149 40.60 -16.06 4.11
C TYR A 149 40.74 -16.37 2.61
N SER A 150 39.59 -16.36 1.93
CA SER A 150 39.39 -16.50 0.49
C SER A 150 38.49 -15.34 0.01
N SER A 151 39.01 -14.50 -0.88
CA SER A 151 38.22 -13.41 -1.47
C SER A 151 37.04 -13.94 -2.30
N SER A 152 37.24 -15.02 -3.06
CA SER A 152 36.19 -15.59 -3.89
C SER A 152 35.00 -16.09 -3.07
N LEU A 153 35.26 -16.74 -1.92
CA LEU A 153 34.21 -17.18 -1.02
C LEU A 153 33.49 -16.00 -0.37
N TYR A 154 34.24 -14.97 0.05
CA TYR A 154 33.65 -13.74 0.58
C TYR A 154 32.70 -13.09 -0.43
N GLU A 155 33.17 -12.91 -1.66
CA GLU A 155 32.41 -12.30 -2.76
C GLU A 155 31.13 -13.08 -3.06
N GLU A 156 31.18 -14.42 -3.08
CA GLU A 156 30.00 -15.24 -3.26
C GLU A 156 28.98 -15.08 -2.12
N LEU A 157 29.45 -15.10 -0.87
CA LEU A 157 28.60 -14.89 0.30
C LEU A 157 27.94 -13.50 0.27
N MET A 158 28.70 -12.46 -0.06
CA MET A 158 28.18 -11.10 -0.17
C MET A 158 27.21 -10.94 -1.33
N HIS A 159 27.47 -11.54 -2.49
CA HIS A 159 26.50 -11.54 -3.61
C HIS A 159 25.16 -12.16 -3.20
N ASN A 160 25.19 -13.28 -2.48
CA ASN A 160 23.98 -13.92 -1.97
C ASN A 160 23.26 -13.03 -0.94
N LEU A 161 24.01 -12.40 -0.02
CA LEU A 161 23.44 -11.49 0.98
C LEU A 161 22.79 -10.27 0.32
N HIS A 162 23.52 -9.58 -0.57
CA HIS A 162 23.04 -8.42 -1.33
C HIS A 162 21.82 -8.75 -2.19
N TYR A 163 21.78 -9.95 -2.77
CA TYR A 163 20.60 -10.40 -3.49
C TYR A 163 19.36 -10.39 -2.59
N VAL A 164 19.44 -10.99 -1.40
CA VAL A 164 18.32 -11.06 -0.45
C VAL A 164 17.93 -9.67 0.07
N GLU A 165 18.91 -8.83 0.40
CA GLU A 165 18.67 -7.42 0.79
C GLU A 165 17.91 -6.65 -0.29
N GLN A 166 18.29 -6.82 -1.57
CA GLN A 166 17.56 -6.22 -2.68
C GLN A 166 16.15 -6.76 -2.83
N VAL A 167 15.93 -8.07 -2.60
CA VAL A 167 14.58 -8.66 -2.63
C VAL A 167 13.71 -8.00 -1.57
N ILE A 168 14.20 -7.88 -0.33
CA ILE A 168 13.49 -7.24 0.79
C ILE A 168 13.10 -5.81 0.41
N LEU A 169 14.08 -4.98 0.05
CA LEU A 169 13.85 -3.56 -0.26
C LEU A 169 12.88 -3.38 -1.44
N LYS A 170 13.06 -4.13 -2.54
CA LYS A 170 12.22 -3.99 -3.74
C LYS A 170 10.82 -4.56 -3.52
N ALA A 171 10.67 -5.60 -2.71
CA ALA A 171 9.36 -6.15 -2.37
C ALA A 171 8.55 -5.21 -1.49
N GLU A 172 9.17 -4.62 -0.47
CA GLU A 172 8.53 -3.63 0.40
C GLU A 172 8.16 -2.37 -0.37
N TRP A 173 8.99 -1.95 -1.32
CA TRP A 173 8.66 -0.83 -2.19
C TRP A 173 7.49 -1.13 -3.12
N LYS A 174 7.36 -2.38 -3.56
CA LYS A 174 6.21 -2.84 -4.33
C LYS A 174 4.95 -2.97 -3.47
N ARG A 175 5.07 -3.46 -2.24
CA ARG A 175 3.99 -3.52 -1.25
C ARG A 175 3.41 -2.13 -1.04
N LEU A 176 4.26 -1.14 -0.75
CA LEU A 176 3.82 0.23 -0.56
C LEU A 176 3.02 0.75 -1.76
N LYS A 177 3.53 0.59 -2.98
CA LYS A 177 2.82 1.04 -4.19
C LYS A 177 1.43 0.43 -4.30
N ILE A 178 1.29 -0.86 -3.98
CA ILE A 178 0.00 -1.55 -4.03
C ILE A 178 -0.92 -1.00 -2.93
N GLU A 179 -0.45 -0.88 -1.69
CA GLU A 179 -1.27 -0.39 -0.57
C GLU A 179 -1.72 1.07 -0.76
N THR A 180 -0.86 1.92 -1.32
CA THR A 180 -1.22 3.32 -1.65
C THR A 180 -2.26 3.38 -2.77
N LEU A 181 -2.19 2.49 -3.76
CA LEU A 181 -3.15 2.45 -4.88
C LEU A 181 -4.49 1.82 -4.48
N GLU A 182 -4.47 0.74 -3.69
CA GLU A 182 -5.65 -0.03 -3.31
C GLU A 182 -6.29 0.48 -2.00
N GLY A 183 -5.60 1.35 -1.25
CA GLY A 183 -6.06 1.87 0.04
C GLY A 183 -6.21 0.82 1.13
N THR A 184 -5.62 -0.37 0.95
CA THR A 184 -5.75 -1.51 1.86
C THR A 184 -4.43 -2.24 2.03
N GLU A 185 -4.26 -2.92 3.17
CA GLU A 185 -3.05 -3.67 3.49
C GLU A 185 -2.89 -4.93 2.62
N VAL A 186 -1.67 -5.16 2.14
CA VAL A 186 -1.36 -6.36 1.35
C VAL A 186 -1.11 -7.56 2.28
N ARG A 187 -1.97 -8.57 2.16
CA ARG A 187 -1.83 -9.84 2.91
C ARG A 187 -0.90 -10.87 2.26
N LYS A 188 -0.60 -10.73 0.97
CA LYS A 188 0.09 -11.76 0.16
C LYS A 188 1.58 -11.45 -0.04
N MET A 189 2.29 -11.10 1.03
CA MET A 189 3.71 -10.74 0.97
C MET A 189 4.60 -11.84 0.41
N LYS A 190 4.34 -13.11 0.77
CA LYS A 190 5.03 -14.28 0.20
C LYS A 190 5.06 -14.28 -1.33
N LYS A 191 3.93 -13.90 -1.96
CA LYS A 191 3.81 -13.81 -3.44
C LYS A 191 4.60 -12.63 -4.00
N ILE A 192 4.66 -11.51 -3.29
CA ILE A 192 5.45 -10.35 -3.69
C ILE A 192 6.94 -10.70 -3.65
N HIS A 193 7.42 -11.25 -2.53
CA HIS A 193 8.82 -11.69 -2.38
C HIS A 193 9.23 -12.65 -3.49
N ARG A 194 8.49 -13.75 -3.70
CA ARG A 194 8.77 -14.73 -4.75
C ARG A 194 8.87 -14.08 -6.15
N LYS A 195 7.91 -13.21 -6.51
CA LYS A 195 7.92 -12.53 -7.81
C LYS A 195 9.09 -11.56 -7.95
N THR A 196 9.42 -10.84 -6.89
CA THR A 196 10.54 -9.89 -6.87
C THR A 196 11.87 -10.63 -7.00
N ALA A 197 12.05 -11.71 -6.23
CA ALA A 197 13.22 -12.56 -6.22
C ALA A 197 13.54 -13.14 -7.61
N ARG A 198 12.59 -13.84 -8.23
CA ARG A 198 12.75 -14.38 -9.59
C ARG A 198 13.07 -13.31 -10.63
N LYS A 199 12.53 -12.10 -10.47
CA LYS A 199 12.78 -10.99 -11.40
C LYS A 199 14.21 -10.44 -11.27
N ILE A 200 14.79 -10.46 -10.07
CA ILE A 200 16.15 -9.95 -9.83
C ILE A 200 17.18 -10.94 -10.37
N ASP A 201 17.06 -12.20 -9.97
CA ASP A 201 17.97 -13.28 -10.35
C ASP A 201 17.24 -14.60 -10.10
N GLU A 202 16.95 -15.33 -11.18
CA GLU A 202 16.20 -16.59 -11.14
C GLU A 202 17.07 -17.74 -10.62
N GLU A 203 18.36 -17.75 -10.96
CA GLU A 203 19.29 -18.78 -10.50
C GLU A 203 19.50 -18.67 -8.99
N ARG A 204 19.71 -17.46 -8.46
CA ARG A 204 19.81 -17.25 -7.00
C ARG A 204 18.50 -17.48 -6.27
N TYR A 205 17.37 -17.21 -6.92
CA TYR A 205 16.08 -17.58 -6.35
C TYR A 205 16.00 -19.10 -6.15
N ASP A 206 16.37 -19.87 -7.18
CA ASP A 206 16.32 -21.33 -7.13
C ASP A 206 17.29 -21.89 -6.09
N LEU A 207 18.48 -21.32 -6.00
CA LEU A 207 19.51 -21.70 -5.03
C LEU A 207 19.11 -21.40 -3.58
N LEU A 208 18.62 -20.18 -3.30
CA LEU A 208 18.49 -19.66 -1.93
C LEU A 208 17.07 -19.73 -1.39
N LEU A 209 16.05 -19.55 -2.22
CA LEU A 209 14.70 -19.20 -1.78
C LEU A 209 13.63 -20.22 -2.15
N LYS A 210 13.82 -21.00 -3.22
CA LYS A 210 12.85 -21.98 -3.71
C LYS A 210 12.33 -22.90 -2.60
N ASN A 211 13.25 -23.46 -1.84
CA ASN A 211 12.96 -24.38 -0.75
C ASN A 211 12.17 -23.76 0.42
N TYR A 212 12.22 -22.44 0.61
CA TYR A 212 11.44 -21.75 1.63
C TYR A 212 10.02 -21.50 1.15
N TYR A 213 9.85 -21.19 -0.14
CA TYR A 213 8.55 -20.86 -0.69
C TYR A 213 7.72 -22.08 -1.10
N GLU A 214 8.36 -23.16 -1.54
CA GLU A 214 7.69 -24.35 -2.13
C GLU A 214 7.45 -25.49 -1.12
N ARG A 215 8.08 -25.49 0.07
CA ARG A 215 7.84 -26.51 1.13
C ARG A 215 6.63 -26.22 2.03
N GLN A 216 5.84 -25.19 1.72
CA GLN A 216 4.79 -24.63 2.58
C GLN A 216 3.45 -24.46 1.82
N GLU A 217 3.29 -25.19 0.72
CA GLU A 217 2.00 -25.42 0.02
C GLU A 217 1.64 -26.90 0.16
#